data_AF-A0AAW9KBK2-F1
#
_entry.id   AF-A0AAW9KBK2-F1
#
_cell.length_a   1.000
_cell.length_b   1.000
_cell.length_c   1.000
_cell.angle_alpha   90.00
_cell.angle_beta   90.00
_cell.angle_gamma   90.00
#
_symmetry.space_group_name_H-M   'P 1'
#
loop_
_entity.id
_entity.type
_entity.pdbx_description
1 polymer ?
#
loop_
_entity_poly.entity_id
_entity_poly.type
_entity_poly.pdbx_seq_one_letter_code
_entity_poly.pdbx_strand_id
1 'polypeptide(L)'
;MEELEREVKKEKNTPIWLKLSSSMSYYLRSCDMTLSDEEILEDYLYIAFGESEIDGNLIYMNKQTREWVEIDKYLQERIKCVFIERLQKKRTKENKLYEVIEGMREKNIKSYKNNVIVFKKI
;
A
#
# COMPACT_ATOMS: atom_id res chain seq x y z
N MET A 1 27.13 -9.60 11.19
CA MET A 1 25.90 -9.09 10.57
C MET A 1 25.11 -8.52 11.73
N GLU A 2 25.14 -7.21 11.89
CA GLU A 2 24.50 -6.53 13.02
C GLU A 2 23.01 -6.41 12.65
N GLU A 3 22.16 -7.23 13.28
CA GLU A 3 20.71 -7.05 13.21
C GLU A 3 20.41 -5.69 13.82
N LEU A 4 20.20 -4.70 12.97
CA LEU A 4 19.77 -3.38 13.39
C LEU A 4 18.38 -3.54 14.00
N GLU A 5 18.30 -3.72 15.31
CA GLU A 5 17.05 -3.73 16.06
C GLU A 5 16.32 -2.42 15.75
N ARG A 6 15.31 -2.49 14.88
CA ARG A 6 14.49 -1.32 14.56
C ARG A 6 13.64 -1.05 15.78
N GLU A 7 13.86 0.08 16.45
CA GLU A 7 12.94 0.55 17.48
C GLU A 7 11.58 0.83 16.84
N VAL A 8 10.61 -0.06 17.07
CA VAL A 8 9.24 0.10 16.62
C VAL A 8 8.40 0.69 17.75
N LYS A 9 7.79 1.86 17.49
CA LYS A 9 6.93 2.52 18.47
C LYS A 9 5.49 2.05 18.31
N LYS A 10 4.83 1.82 19.44
CA LYS A 10 3.38 1.60 19.52
C LYS A 10 2.69 2.97 19.66
N GLU A 11 2.60 3.70 18.55
CA GLU A 11 1.85 4.96 18.50
C GLU A 11 0.33 4.68 18.49
N LYS A 12 -0.50 5.63 18.93
CA LYS A 12 -1.96 5.48 18.80
C LYS A 12 -2.34 5.38 17.33
N ASN A 13 -3.32 4.54 16.99
CA ASN A 13 -3.72 4.28 15.60
C ASN A 13 -4.35 5.50 14.87
N THR A 14 -4.93 6.46 15.60
CA THR A 14 -5.72 7.56 15.01
C THR A 14 -4.93 8.51 14.09
N PRO A 15 -3.71 8.99 14.45
CA PRO A 15 -2.90 9.83 13.57
C PRO A 15 -2.40 9.10 12.32
N ILE A 16 -2.13 7.79 12.43
CA ILE A 16 -1.67 6.94 11.32
C ILE A 16 -2.81 6.70 10.33
N TRP A 17 -4.02 6.44 10.83
CA TRP A 17 -5.21 6.24 10.02
C TRP A 17 -5.46 7.40 9.06
N LEU A 18 -5.29 8.65 9.51
CA LEU A 18 -5.48 9.82 8.64
C LEU A 18 -4.49 9.81 7.47
N LYS A 19 -3.22 9.48 7.73
CA LYS A 19 -2.16 9.38 6.69
C LYS A 19 -2.47 8.26 5.70
N LEU A 20 -2.84 7.09 6.18
CA LEU A 20 -3.18 5.94 5.35
C LEU A 20 -4.46 6.18 4.54
N SER A 21 -5.48 6.77 5.17
CA SER A 21 -6.73 7.16 4.51
C SER A 21 -6.49 8.08 3.32
N SER A 22 -5.62 9.08 3.48
CA SER A 22 -5.22 9.96 2.37
C SER A 22 -4.41 9.21 1.31
N SER A 23 -3.49 8.32 1.73
CA SER A 23 -2.68 7.49 0.84
C SER A 23 -3.55 6.58 -0.04
N MET A 24 -4.55 5.90 0.53
CA MET A 24 -5.52 5.09 -0.22
C MET A 24 -6.24 5.91 -1.29
N SER A 25 -6.75 7.08 -0.91
CA SER A 25 -7.44 7.98 -1.84
C SER A 25 -6.52 8.51 -2.95
N TYR A 26 -5.22 8.68 -2.66
CA TYR A 26 -4.24 9.08 -3.67
C TYR A 26 -3.97 7.93 -4.66
N TYR A 27 -3.69 6.74 -4.14
CA TYR A 27 -3.44 5.54 -4.96
C TYR A 27 -4.61 5.23 -5.89
N LEU A 28 -5.84 5.25 -5.38
CA LEU A 28 -7.06 4.98 -6.16
C LEU A 28 -7.33 5.99 -7.28
N ARG A 29 -6.60 7.11 -7.38
CA ARG A 29 -6.75 8.04 -8.52
C ARG A 29 -6.12 7.50 -9.80
N SER A 30 -5.05 6.72 -9.66
CA SER A 30 -4.22 6.24 -10.76
C SER A 30 -4.06 4.72 -10.80
N CYS A 31 -4.77 3.99 -9.94
CA CYS A 31 -4.72 2.54 -9.93
C CYS A 31 -5.27 1.95 -11.24
N ASP A 32 -4.72 0.80 -11.61
CA ASP A 32 -5.12 0.07 -12.81
C ASP A 32 -6.46 -0.63 -12.56
N MET A 33 -7.54 -0.03 -13.05
CA MET A 33 -8.91 -0.53 -12.84
C MET A 33 -9.20 -1.82 -13.63
N THR A 34 -8.27 -2.29 -14.45
CA THR A 34 -8.40 -3.57 -15.17
C THR A 34 -8.03 -4.78 -14.34
N LEU A 35 -7.42 -4.59 -13.16
CA LEU A 35 -7.04 -5.65 -12.21
C LEU A 35 -8.20 -6.01 -11.28
N SER A 36 -8.11 -7.15 -10.60
CA SER A 36 -9.08 -7.57 -9.58
C SER A 36 -9.00 -6.68 -8.32
N ASP A 37 -10.04 -6.72 -7.48
CA ASP A 37 -10.05 -5.93 -6.24
C ASP A 37 -8.94 -6.35 -5.28
N GLU A 38 -8.64 -7.64 -5.23
CA GLU A 38 -7.55 -8.24 -4.46
C GLU A 38 -6.18 -7.81 -4.99
N GLU A 39 -5.97 -7.87 -6.31
CA GLU A 39 -4.69 -7.47 -6.94
C GLU A 39 -4.38 -5.99 -6.67
N ILE A 40 -5.39 -5.12 -6.76
CA ILE A 40 -5.26 -3.68 -6.48
C ILE A 40 -4.99 -3.44 -4.99
N LEU A 41 -5.60 -4.23 -4.11
CA LEU A 41 -5.35 -4.17 -2.67
C LEU A 41 -3.92 -4.60 -2.33
N GLU A 42 -3.44 -5.71 -2.89
CA GLU A 42 -2.08 -6.21 -2.69
C GLU A 42 -1.03 -5.20 -3.17
N ASP A 43 -1.20 -4.63 -4.36
CA ASP A 43 -0.30 -3.58 -4.87
C ASP A 43 -0.30 -2.36 -3.95
N TYR A 44 -1.47 -1.92 -3.47
CA TYR A 44 -1.54 -0.84 -2.49
C TYR A 44 -0.80 -1.17 -1.19
N LEU A 45 -1.02 -2.36 -0.62
CA LEU A 45 -0.36 -2.78 0.63
C LEU A 45 1.16 -2.86 0.45
N TYR A 46 1.63 -3.40 -0.67
CA TYR A 46 3.05 -3.44 -1.01
C TYR A 46 3.65 -2.04 -1.13
N ILE A 47 2.95 -1.10 -1.79
CA ILE A 47 3.42 0.29 -1.92
C ILE A 47 3.42 1.01 -0.56
N ALA A 48 2.43 0.74 0.29
CA ALA A 48 2.25 1.43 1.56
C ALA A 48 3.18 0.92 2.67
N PHE A 49 3.44 -0.39 2.71
CA PHE A 49 4.15 -1.07 3.81
C PHE A 49 5.41 -1.83 3.36
N GLY A 50 5.56 -2.12 2.06
CA GLY A 50 6.63 -2.96 1.54
C GLY A 50 6.57 -4.39 2.07
N GLU A 51 7.72 -5.04 2.18
CA GLU A 51 7.88 -6.36 2.82
C GLU A 51 8.07 -6.23 4.35
N SER A 52 7.66 -5.10 4.95
CA SER A 52 7.93 -4.80 6.36
C SER A 52 6.84 -5.35 7.27
N GLU A 53 7.09 -6.53 7.82
CA GLU A 53 6.24 -7.19 8.80
C GLU A 53 7.07 -7.64 10.01
N ILE A 54 6.55 -7.46 11.22
CA ILE A 54 7.06 -8.10 12.45
C ILE A 54 5.87 -8.82 13.10
N ASP A 55 6.04 -10.11 13.39
CA ASP A 55 5.06 -10.94 14.11
C ASP A 55 3.62 -10.96 13.53
N GLY A 56 3.46 -10.92 12.21
CA GLY A 56 2.12 -10.86 11.60
C GLY A 56 1.56 -9.44 11.47
N ASN A 57 2.30 -8.42 11.91
CA ASN A 57 1.86 -7.03 11.92
C ASN A 57 2.60 -6.18 10.90
N LEU A 58 1.83 -5.45 10.09
CA LEU A 58 2.36 -4.49 9.13
C LEU A 58 3.07 -3.34 9.85
N ILE A 59 4.24 -2.95 9.34
CA ILE A 59 5.00 -1.83 9.89
C ILE A 59 4.94 -0.67 8.90
N TYR A 60 4.62 0.50 9.43
CA TYR A 60 4.57 1.73 8.68
C TYR A 60 5.72 2.66 9.07
N MET A 61 6.46 3.15 8.08
CA MET A 61 7.45 4.21 8.30
C MET A 61 6.77 5.58 8.27
N ASN A 62 6.66 6.24 9.43
CA ASN A 62 6.20 7.60 9.51
C ASN A 62 7.25 8.56 8.94
N LYS A 63 7.06 9.00 7.69
CA LYS A 63 8.03 9.83 6.95
C LYS A 63 8.33 11.18 7.60
N GLN A 64 7.44 11.69 8.46
CA GLN A 64 7.64 12.97 9.14
C GLN A 64 8.58 12.82 10.34
N THR A 65 8.36 11.80 11.16
CA THR A 65 9.17 11.56 12.37
C THR A 65 10.35 10.62 12.12
N ARG A 66 10.37 9.95 10.96
CA ARG A 66 11.32 8.88 10.58
C ARG A 66 11.29 7.68 11.51
N GLU A 67 10.15 7.42 12.12
CA GLU A 67 9.95 6.32 13.06
C GLU A 67 9.16 5.18 12.43
N TRP A 68 9.50 3.95 12.81
CA TRP A 68 8.73 2.78 12.45
C TRP A 68 7.60 2.58 13.46
N VAL A 69 6.40 2.40 12.95
CA VAL A 69 5.20 2.28 13.75
C VAL A 69 4.49 0.97 13.41
N GLU A 70 4.20 0.18 14.44
CA GLU A 70 3.44 -1.06 14.29
C GLU A 70 1.97 -0.75 14.05
N ILE A 71 1.37 -1.41 13.05
CA ILE A 71 -0.07 -1.34 12.80
C ILE A 71 -0.72 -2.57 13.41
N ASP A 72 -1.61 -2.35 14.37
CA ASP A 72 -2.36 -3.44 14.98
C ASP A 72 -3.32 -4.13 14.00
N LYS A 73 -3.67 -5.38 14.29
CA LYS A 73 -4.56 -6.18 13.42
C LYS A 73 -5.89 -5.49 13.15
N TYR A 74 -6.45 -4.79 14.14
CA TYR A 74 -7.69 -4.05 13.99
C TYR A 74 -7.59 -2.94 12.93
N LEU A 75 -6.52 -2.13 12.96
CA LEU A 75 -6.30 -1.10 11.96
C LEU A 75 -5.98 -1.71 10.59
N GLN A 76 -5.24 -2.83 10.53
CA GLN A 76 -5.00 -3.55 9.28
C GLN A 76 -6.29 -4.01 8.60
N GLU A 77 -7.20 -4.65 9.35
CA GLU A 77 -8.51 -5.05 8.83
C GLU A 77 -9.32 -3.84 8.37
N ARG A 78 -9.31 -2.77 9.16
CA ARG A 78 -9.99 -1.51 8.79
C ARG A 78 -9.45 -0.92 7.48
N ILE A 79 -8.14 -0.96 7.27
CA ILE A 79 -7.51 -0.49 6.02
C ILE A 79 -8.02 -1.31 4.85
N LYS A 80 -7.98 -2.66 4.94
CA LYS A 80 -8.45 -3.56 3.89
C LYS A 80 -9.92 -3.31 3.55
N CYS A 81 -10.79 -3.27 4.55
CA CYS A 81 -12.24 -3.05 4.34
C CYS A 81 -12.52 -1.69 3.67
N VAL A 82 -11.98 -0.60 4.22
CA VAL A 82 -12.24 0.74 3.68
C VAL A 82 -11.63 0.93 2.28
N PHE A 83 -10.50 0.28 2.01
CA PHE A 83 -9.90 0.30 0.67
C PHE A 83 -10.84 -0.31 -0.36
N ILE A 84 -11.32 -1.53 -0.10
CA ILE A 84 -12.23 -2.26 -0.99
C ILE A 84 -13.54 -1.50 -1.18
N GLU A 85 -14.15 -0.97 -0.11
CA GLU A 85 -15.35 -0.14 -0.21
C GLU A 85 -15.18 1.06 -1.14
N ARG A 86 -14.03 1.75 -1.05
CA ARG A 86 -13.72 2.91 -1.89
C ARG A 86 -13.46 2.50 -3.34
N LEU A 87 -12.78 1.39 -3.56
CA LEU A 87 -12.50 0.83 -4.88
C LEU A 87 -13.81 0.44 -5.58
N GLN A 88 -14.68 -0.30 -4.91
CA GLN A 88 -15.99 -0.69 -5.43
C GLN A 88 -16.85 0.53 -5.77
N LYS A 89 -16.90 1.52 -4.86
CA LYS A 89 -17.62 2.78 -5.13
C LYS A 89 -17.08 3.50 -6.37
N LYS A 90 -15.76 3.47 -6.59
CA LYS A 90 -15.12 4.04 -7.79
C LYS A 90 -15.49 3.24 -9.04
N ARG A 91 -15.47 1.90 -9.00
CA ARG A 91 -15.89 1.03 -10.12
C ARG A 91 -17.33 1.32 -10.55
N THR A 92 -18.25 1.37 -9.60
CA THR A 92 -19.66 1.69 -9.87
C THR A 92 -19.83 3.08 -10.48
N LYS A 93 -19.07 4.07 -9.99
CA LYS A 93 -19.13 5.44 -10.52
C LYS A 93 -18.56 5.56 -11.94
N GLU A 94 -17.48 4.86 -12.24
CA GLU A 94 -16.79 4.93 -13.54
C GLU A 94 -17.35 3.92 -14.56
N ASN A 95 -18.36 3.12 -14.19
CA ASN A 95 -18.88 2.00 -14.97
C ASN A 95 -17.80 1.01 -15.44
N LYS A 96 -16.70 0.92 -14.67
CA LYS A 96 -15.58 -0.02 -14.87
C LYS A 96 -15.77 -1.22 -13.97
N LEU A 97 -16.85 -1.95 -14.21
CA LEU A 97 -16.99 -3.29 -13.65
C LEU A 97 -15.80 -4.12 -14.13
N TYR A 98 -15.13 -4.79 -13.20
CA TYR A 98 -14.09 -5.75 -13.57
C TYR A 98 -14.77 -6.88 -14.33
N GLU A 99 -14.62 -6.89 -15.65
CA GLU A 99 -14.95 -8.06 -16.45
C GLU A 99 -13.72 -8.98 -16.40
N VAL A 100 -13.90 -10.21 -15.94
CA VAL A 100 -12.86 -11.24 -16.00
C VAL A 100 -12.59 -11.49 -17.49
N ILE A 101 -11.61 -10.81 -18.05
CA ILE A 101 -11.12 -11.14 -19.40
C ILE A 101 -10.28 -12.40 -19.24
N GLU A 102 -10.93 -13.56 -19.29
CA GLU A 102 -10.22 -14.83 -19.51
C GLU A 102 -9.49 -14.73 -20.86
N GLY A 103 -8.18 -14.44 -20.83
CA GLY A 103 -7.37 -14.49 -22.05
C GLY A 103 -6.07 -13.70 -22.11
N MET A 104 -5.75 -12.80 -21.16
CA MET A 104 -4.51 -11.99 -21.24
C MET A 104 -3.57 -12.18 -20.06
N ARG A 105 -3.41 -13.40 -19.56
CA ARG A 105 -2.48 -13.74 -18.47
C ARG A 105 -1.01 -13.85 -18.89
N GLU A 106 -0.61 -13.29 -20.03
CA GLU A 106 0.78 -13.33 -20.47
C GLU A 106 1.35 -11.92 -20.66
N LYS A 107 2.37 -11.63 -19.83
CA LYS A 107 3.39 -10.58 -19.97
C LYS A 107 2.99 -9.18 -19.52
N ASN A 108 3.06 -8.93 -18.21
CA ASN A 108 3.53 -7.63 -17.72
C ASN A 108 4.10 -7.77 -16.30
N ILE A 109 5.29 -8.37 -16.20
CA ILE A 109 6.18 -8.14 -15.05
C ILE A 109 6.56 -6.65 -15.11
N LYS A 110 5.83 -5.80 -14.37
CA LYS A 110 6.15 -4.37 -14.26
C LYS A 110 7.49 -4.23 -13.53
N SER A 111 8.56 -4.09 -14.29
CA SER A 111 9.88 -3.70 -13.78
C SER A 111 9.77 -2.30 -13.16
N TYR A 112 9.75 -2.19 -11.84
CA TYR A 112 9.87 -0.92 -11.12
C TYR A 112 11.20 -0.26 -11.53
N LYS A 113 11.13 0.81 -12.34
CA LYS A 113 12.31 1.61 -12.68
C LYS A 113 12.66 2.47 -11.46
N ASN A 114 13.60 1.98 -10.64
CA ASN A 114 14.23 2.76 -9.59
C ASN A 114 14.94 3.98 -10.20
N ASN A 115 14.33 5.15 -10.11
CA ASN A 115 14.94 6.43 -10.49
C ASN A 115 15.94 6.89 -9.43
N VAL A 116 17.06 6.16 -9.26
CA VAL A 116 18.17 6.57 -8.40
C VAL A 116 19.02 7.61 -9.16
N ILE A 117 18.95 8.86 -8.74
CA ILE A 117 19.83 9.94 -9.24
C ILE A 117 21.14 9.85 -8.46
N VAL A 118 22.23 9.48 -9.13
CA VAL A 118 23.57 9.46 -8.55
C VAL A 118 24.20 10.85 -8.70
N PHE A 119 24.41 11.55 -7.58
CA PHE A 119 25.16 12.80 -7.58
C PHE A 119 26.66 12.51 -7.69
N LYS A 120 27.29 12.99 -8.77
CA LYS A 120 28.76 13.06 -8.84
C LYS A 120 29.23 14.16 -7.90
N LYS A 121 30.10 13.77 -6.97
CA LYS A 121 30.82 14.71 -6.10
C LYS A 121 31.81 15.49 -6.99
N ILE A 122 31.67 16.81 -7.03
CA ILE A 122 32.63 17.75 -7.63
C ILE A 122 33.83 17.87 -6.71
#